data_AF-A0A939APD9-F1
#
_entry.id   AF-A0A939APD9-F1
#
_cell.length_a   1.000
_cell.length_b   1.000
_cell.length_c   1.000
_cell.angle_alpha   90.00
_cell.angle_beta   90.00
_cell.angle_gamma   90.00
#
_symmetry.space_group_name_H-M   'P 1'
#
loop_
_entity.id
_entity.type
_entity.pdbx_description
1 polymer ?
#
loop_
_entity_poly.entity_id
_entity_poly.type
_entity_poly.pdbx_seq_one_letter_code
_entity_poly.pdbx_strand_id
1 'polypeptide(L)'
;MAPYKSNPAVTGEWECMECGYIEEGAEARRPLKCPECDAPGSALEFFSYEDDDSIAQDTGEDEFFEEDDDAFDDEGLDDLDADYDDDER
;
A
#
# COMPACT_ATOMS: atom_id res chain seq x y z
N MET A 1 6.53 -44.53 7.50
CA MET A 1 6.09 -43.48 6.55
C MET A 1 5.26 -42.47 7.33
N ALA A 2 5.70 -41.22 7.45
CA ALA A 2 4.83 -40.15 7.94
C ALA A 2 3.87 -39.77 6.80
N PRO A 3 2.55 -39.64 7.05
CA PRO A 3 1.65 -39.09 6.04
C PRO A 3 2.04 -37.62 5.86
N TYR A 4 2.46 -37.24 4.65
CA TYR A 4 2.56 -35.84 4.26
C TYR A 4 1.13 -35.29 4.34
N LYS A 5 0.83 -34.62 5.46
CA LYS A 5 -0.38 -33.84 5.63
C LYS A 5 -0.35 -32.80 4.52
N SER A 6 -1.15 -33.03 3.49
CA SER A 6 -1.39 -32.07 2.43
C SER A 6 -1.81 -30.77 3.10
N ASN A 7 -0.93 -29.77 3.07
CA ASN A 7 -1.25 -28.45 3.57
C ASN A 7 -2.43 -27.95 2.73
N PRO A 8 -3.50 -27.39 3.33
CA PRO A 8 -4.56 -26.80 2.54
C PRO A 8 -3.94 -25.76 1.61
N ALA A 9 -4.31 -25.80 0.33
CA ALA A 9 -3.86 -24.81 -0.63
C ALA A 9 -4.34 -23.45 -0.12
N VAL A 10 -3.39 -22.57 0.19
CA VAL A 10 -3.66 -21.16 0.50
C VAL A 10 -4.09 -20.51 -0.80
N THR A 11 -5.31 -19.97 -0.84
CA THR A 11 -5.89 -19.32 -2.04
C THR A 11 -6.09 -17.82 -1.84
N GLY A 12 -5.73 -17.28 -0.66
CA GLY A 12 -5.85 -15.87 -0.32
C GLY A 12 -5.49 -15.59 1.13
N GLU A 13 -5.95 -14.45 1.63
CA GLU A 13 -5.74 -13.99 2.99
C GLU A 13 -7.05 -13.48 3.63
N TRP A 14 -7.17 -13.64 4.95
CA TRP A 14 -8.26 -13.12 5.75
C TRP A 14 -7.79 -11.90 6.53
N GLU A 15 -8.39 -10.74 6.29
CA GLU A 15 -8.13 -9.51 7.04
C GLU A 15 -9.28 -9.22 8.01
N CYS A 16 -8.95 -8.90 9.25
CA CYS A 16 -9.93 -8.45 10.23
C CYS A 16 -10.18 -6.94 10.13
N MET A 17 -11.40 -6.55 9.79
CA MET A 17 -11.85 -5.16 9.65
C MET A 17 -11.97 -4.40 10.98
N GLU A 18 -11.81 -5.09 12.11
CA GLU A 18 -11.91 -4.48 13.45
C GLU A 18 -10.55 -4.14 14.06
N CYS A 19 -9.51 -4.95 13.79
CA CYS A 19 -8.16 -4.74 14.35
C CYS A 19 -7.02 -4.68 13.31
N GLY A 20 -7.26 -5.07 12.06
CA GLY A 20 -6.24 -5.14 11.00
C GLY A 20 -5.37 -6.40 11.03
N TYR A 21 -5.80 -7.47 11.70
CA TYR A 21 -5.10 -8.76 11.67
C TYR A 21 -5.23 -9.45 10.31
N ILE A 22 -4.13 -9.98 9.76
CA ILE A 22 -4.10 -10.68 8.46
C ILE A 22 -3.59 -12.12 8.66
N GLU A 23 -4.33 -13.12 8.16
CA GLU A 23 -3.89 -14.53 8.10
C GLU A 23 -4.00 -15.14 6.69
N GLU A 24 -2.97 -15.86 6.26
CA GLU A 24 -2.97 -16.60 5.00
C GLU A 24 -3.89 -17.84 5.10
N GLY A 25 -4.82 -18.00 4.17
CA GLY A 25 -5.81 -19.07 4.23
C GLY A 25 -6.47 -19.40 2.89
N ALA A 26 -7.54 -20.19 2.97
CA ALA A 26 -8.42 -20.44 1.83
C ALA A 26 -9.80 -19.86 2.13
N GLU A 27 -10.57 -19.50 1.10
CA GLU A 27 -11.95 -19.03 1.27
C GLU A 27 -12.81 -20.05 2.03
N ALA A 28 -12.52 -21.34 1.85
CA ALA A 28 -13.21 -22.45 2.49
C ALA A 28 -12.89 -22.59 3.99
N ARG A 29 -11.83 -21.91 4.46
CA ARG A 29 -11.34 -21.94 5.84
C ARG A 29 -11.60 -20.61 6.54
N ARG A 30 -12.84 -20.11 6.46
CA ARG A 30 -13.26 -18.91 7.21
C ARG A 30 -13.05 -19.07 8.72
N PRO A 31 -12.28 -18.18 9.36
CA PRO A 31 -12.16 -18.13 10.82
C PRO A 31 -13.49 -17.79 11.49
N LEU A 32 -13.82 -18.46 12.59
CA LEU A 32 -15.03 -18.16 13.38
C LEU A 32 -14.87 -16.87 14.19
N LYS A 33 -13.63 -16.53 14.56
CA LYS A 33 -13.25 -15.37 15.33
C LYS A 33 -11.83 -14.94 15.01
N CYS A 34 -11.54 -13.64 15.15
CA CYS A 34 -10.19 -13.12 15.06
C CYS A 34 -9.35 -13.55 16.28
N PRO A 35 -8.13 -14.07 16.10
CA PRO A 35 -7.26 -14.47 17.22
C PRO A 35 -6.67 -13.30 18.00
N GLU A 36 -6.58 -12.10 17.41
CA GLU A 36 -6.01 -10.91 18.05
C GLU A 36 -7.03 -10.15 18.91
N CYS A 37 -8.26 -9.96 18.41
CA CYS A 37 -9.26 -9.11 19.06
C CYS A 37 -10.56 -9.82 19.46
N ASP A 38 -10.71 -11.13 19.18
CA ASP A 38 -11.93 -11.93 19.39
C ASP A 38 -13.18 -11.43 18.61
N ALA A 39 -12.99 -10.54 17.63
CA ALA A 39 -14.07 -10.10 16.74
C ALA A 39 -14.73 -11.31 16.03
N PRO A 40 -16.04 -11.24 15.73
CA PRO A 40 -16.73 -12.33 15.06
C PRO A 40 -16.19 -12.56 13.65
N GLY A 41 -16.29 -13.79 13.14
CA GLY A 41 -15.89 -14.15 11.77
C GLY A 41 -16.56 -13.34 10.66
N SER A 42 -17.65 -12.63 10.98
CA SER A 42 -18.32 -11.67 10.09
C SER A 42 -17.53 -10.38 9.86
N ALA A 43 -16.59 -10.05 10.76
CA ALA A 43 -15.70 -8.90 10.63
C ALA A 43 -14.40 -9.26 9.88
N LEU A 44 -14.22 -10.52 9.46
CA LEU A 44 -13.10 -10.91 8.61
C LEU A 44 -13.52 -10.94 7.14
N GLU A 45 -12.79 -10.19 6.32
CA GLU A 45 -12.92 -10.13 4.87
C GLU A 45 -11.85 -11.00 4.22
N PHE A 46 -12.18 -11.66 3.11
CA PHE A 46 -11.26 -12.55 2.40
C PHE A 46 -10.81 -11.90 1.09
N PHE A 47 -9.50 -11.85 0.90
CA PHE A 47 -8.85 -11.34 -0.30
C PHE A 47 -8.21 -12.51 -1.03
N SER A 48 -8.64 -12.79 -2.26
CA SER A 48 -8.08 -13.88 -3.07
C SER A 48 -6.90 -13.37 -3.90
N TYR A 49 -5.91 -14.23 -4.14
CA TYR A 49 -4.74 -13.87 -4.95
C TYR A 49 -5.00 -13.91 -6.47
N GLU A 50 -6.15 -14.44 -6.89
CA GLU A 50 -6.50 -14.61 -8.30
C GLU A 50 -7.36 -13.47 -8.85
N ASP A 51 -7.87 -12.57 -7.99
CA ASP A 51 -8.75 -11.45 -8.33
C ASP A 51 -7.97 -10.13 -8.55
N ASP A 52 -6.76 -10.20 -9.11
CA ASP A 52 -5.95 -9.04 -9.55
C ASP A 52 -5.78 -9.04 -11.08
N ASP A 53 -6.87 -9.22 -11.83
CA ASP A 53 -6.87 -8.98 -13.30
C ASP A 53 -8.15 -8.26 -13.76
N SER A 54 -8.74 -7.44 -12.90
CA SER A 54 -9.69 -6.42 -13.37
C SER A 54 -9.53 -5.13 -12.60
N ILE A 55 -8.34 -4.54 -12.73
CA ILE A 55 -8.23 -3.09 -12.66
C ILE A 55 -9.13 -2.54 -13.77
N ALA A 56 -10.37 -2.24 -13.39
CA ALA A 56 -11.22 -1.41 -14.23
C ALA A 56 -10.43 -0.13 -14.46
N GLN A 57 -10.00 0.07 -15.69
CA GLN A 57 -9.47 1.33 -16.18
C GLN A 57 -10.57 2.38 -15.96
N ASP A 58 -10.58 3.02 -14.79
CA ASP A 58 -11.33 4.24 -14.59
C ASP A 58 -10.43 5.38 -15.04
N THR A 59 -10.63 5.72 -16.30
CA THR A 59 -10.02 6.80 -17.05
C THR A 59 -10.31 8.14 -16.39
N GLY A 60 -9.33 8.68 -15.67
CA GLY A 60 -9.26 10.10 -15.33
C GLY A 60 -8.19 10.75 -16.18
N GLU A 61 -8.51 11.07 -17.43
CA GLU A 61 -7.80 12.08 -18.19
C GLU A 61 -7.88 13.41 -17.43
N ASP A 62 -6.81 13.82 -16.73
CA ASP A 62 -6.59 15.22 -16.35
C ASP A 62 -5.51 15.85 -17.24
N GLU A 63 -5.81 15.92 -18.53
CA GLU A 63 -5.08 16.81 -19.44
C GLU A 63 -5.69 18.21 -19.36
N PHE A 64 -5.37 19.04 -18.34
CA PHE A 64 -5.51 20.49 -18.48
C PHE A 64 -4.82 21.33 -17.37
N PHE A 65 -3.60 21.78 -17.61
CA PHE A 65 -3.26 23.19 -17.40
C PHE A 65 -2.06 23.58 -18.27
N GLU A 66 -2.31 23.87 -19.54
CA GLU A 66 -1.46 24.80 -20.27
C GLU A 66 -2.03 26.21 -20.10
N GLU A 67 -1.10 27.17 -20.00
CA GLU A 67 -1.22 28.63 -20.15
C GLU A 67 -1.49 29.52 -18.91
N ASP A 68 -0.39 30.17 -18.49
CA ASP A 68 -0.11 31.61 -18.71
C ASP A 68 -0.25 32.60 -17.54
N ASP A 69 0.67 33.56 -17.56
CA ASP A 69 0.90 34.70 -16.64
C ASP A 69 1.47 34.28 -15.27
N ASP A 70 2.64 34.72 -14.80
CA ASP A 70 3.09 36.10 -14.76
C ASP A 70 4.63 36.22 -14.77
N ALA A 71 5.12 37.09 -15.66
CA ALA A 71 6.45 37.65 -15.59
C ALA A 71 6.61 38.47 -14.30
N PHE A 72 7.39 37.99 -13.33
CA PHE A 72 7.97 38.87 -12.30
C PHE A 72 9.44 39.14 -12.65
N ASP A 73 9.58 40.34 -13.21
CA ASP A 73 10.76 41.15 -13.44
C ASP A 73 11.55 41.41 -12.13
N ASP A 74 12.86 41.63 -12.30
CA ASP A 74 13.67 42.56 -11.50
C ASP A 74 14.42 42.07 -10.24
N GLU A 75 15.72 41.81 -10.47
CA GLU A 75 16.90 42.22 -9.67
C GLU A 75 17.34 41.40 -8.42
N GLY A 76 18.45 40.68 -8.62
CA GLY A 76 19.66 40.91 -7.81
C GLY A 76 19.79 40.17 -6.49
N LEU A 77 20.45 39.00 -6.52
CA LEU A 77 21.24 38.47 -5.39
C LEU A 77 22.47 37.72 -5.94
N ASP A 78 23.35 38.44 -6.62
CA ASP A 78 24.79 38.24 -6.47
C ASP A 78 25.25 38.70 -5.07
N ASP A 79 26.34 38.10 -4.58
CA ASP A 79 27.05 38.38 -3.32
C ASP A 79 26.49 37.81 -2.00
N LEU A 80 26.81 36.54 -1.74
CA LEU A 80 27.44 36.16 -0.47
C LEU A 80 28.65 35.27 -0.77
N ASP A 81 29.80 35.95 -0.94
CA ASP A 81 31.16 35.59 -0.50
C ASP A 81 31.22 34.26 0.27
N ALA A 82 31.94 33.25 -0.23
CA ALA A 82 33.36 33.02 0.05
C ALA A 82 33.65 32.65 1.53
N ASP A 83 34.65 31.79 1.70
CA ASP A 83 35.27 31.35 2.96
C ASP A 83 34.44 30.48 3.96
N TYR A 84 34.50 29.17 3.74
CA TYR A 84 34.95 28.28 4.81
C TYR A 84 35.89 27.24 4.21
N ASP A 85 37.16 27.64 4.13
CA ASP A 85 38.32 26.77 3.99
C ASP A 85 38.58 26.09 5.36
N ASP A 86 39.19 24.91 5.32
CA ASP A 86 39.99 24.34 6.41
C ASP A 86 39.26 23.68 7.62
N ASP A 87 39.17 22.35 7.63
CA ASP A 87 40.22 21.55 8.30
C ASP A 87 39.98 20.04 8.09
N GLU A 88 41.12 19.36 8.05
CA GLU A 88 41.44 17.99 7.65
C GLU A 88 40.79 16.88 8.51
N ARG A 89 40.49 15.73 7.86
CA ARG A 89 40.45 14.34 8.39
C ARG A 89 39.09 13.64 8.59
#